data_AF-A0A2D9RHK7-F1
#
_entry.id   AF-A0A2D9RHK7-F1
#
_cell.length_a   1.000
_cell.length_b   1.000
_cell.length_c   1.000
_cell.angle_alpha   90.00
_cell.angle_beta   90.00
_cell.angle_gamma   90.00
#
_symmetry.space_group_name_H-M   'P 1'
#
loop_
_entity.id
_entity.type
_entity.pdbx_description
1 polymer ?
#
loop_
_entity_poly.entity_id
_entity_poly.type
_entity_poly.pdbx_seq_one_letter_code
_entity_poly.pdbx_strand_id
1 'polypeptide(L)'
;MTDRETPSSSLKIITHGCRLNSYESEVMRDHAQAAGLTDAVFINTCAVTSEAVRQARQSIRRARRENPDVPIIVTGCAAQINPKEFAEMPEVTRVIGNAEKMKAETFKPASLLDTPERVLVDDIMTVRETAGHLVDGIEGRARAFVHVQNGCDHRCTFCIIPYGRGNSRSVPAGEVVDQVKRLVASGHKEVVLTGVDLTSWGGDLPGHPPLGNLVSRILKLVPDLPLLRLSSIDAIEMDPALFELATSEPRFAPYLHLSLQHGDSMILKRMKRRHSREDAIELTRRLKAARPDIAFGADIIAGFPTETEEMFENSVRLIEDCQLSFVHVFPFSPREGTPAARMPQLDRKLIKDRAARLRDAGEAALNAHLARHVGQVRRVLAENNGAGRLADFTQVTDLPAHLQHGEFAELEITGQREGRLTGKLI
;
A
#
# COMPACT_ATOMS: atom_id res chain seq x y z
N MET A 1 -1.35 42.90 -31.76
CA MET A 1 -2.22 41.77 -31.37
C MET A 1 -1.31 40.71 -30.79
N THR A 2 -1.15 40.74 -29.47
CA THR A 2 -0.31 39.79 -28.74
C THR A 2 -1.12 38.54 -28.51
N ASP A 3 -0.68 37.43 -29.11
CA ASP A 3 -1.15 36.08 -28.79
C ASP A 3 -1.08 35.89 -27.27
N ARG A 4 -2.27 35.79 -26.64
CA ARG A 4 -2.38 35.25 -25.30
C ARG A 4 -2.23 33.75 -25.44
N GLU A 5 -1.06 33.24 -25.09
CA GLU A 5 -0.88 31.82 -24.79
C GLU A 5 -2.01 31.37 -23.86
N THR A 6 -2.78 30.40 -24.30
CA THR A 6 -3.78 29.71 -23.50
C THR A 6 -3.07 29.11 -22.27
N PRO A 7 -3.49 29.38 -21.03
CA PRO A 7 -2.87 28.77 -19.86
C PRO A 7 -3.01 27.24 -19.97
N SER A 8 -1.89 26.54 -20.04
CA SER A 8 -1.84 25.09 -19.90
C SER A 8 -2.41 24.72 -18.52
N SER A 9 -3.47 23.90 -18.47
CA SER A 9 -4.03 23.40 -17.20
C SER A 9 -2.93 22.76 -16.36
N SER A 10 -2.69 23.26 -15.15
CA SER A 10 -1.51 22.92 -14.35
C SER A 10 -1.82 22.10 -13.08
N LEU A 11 -2.99 21.45 -13.02
CA LEU A 11 -3.39 20.59 -11.91
C LEU A 11 -2.30 19.55 -11.58
N LYS A 12 -1.64 19.72 -10.44
CA LYS A 12 -0.51 18.88 -10.01
C LYS A 12 -0.86 18.20 -8.70
N ILE A 13 -0.77 16.87 -8.65
CA ILE A 13 -0.95 16.09 -7.43
C ILE A 13 0.38 15.44 -7.06
N ILE A 14 0.92 15.81 -5.90
CA ILE A 14 2.13 15.21 -5.33
C ILE A 14 1.70 14.23 -4.24
N THR A 15 1.81 12.95 -4.54
CA THR A 15 1.38 11.87 -3.65
C THR A 15 2.57 11.35 -2.84
N HIS A 16 2.42 11.34 -1.52
CA HIS A 16 3.34 10.68 -0.59
C HIS A 16 2.68 9.44 0.02
N GLY A 17 3.46 8.42 0.36
CA GLY A 17 2.98 7.29 1.15
C GLY A 17 2.61 6.04 0.34
N CYS A 18 1.42 5.51 0.62
CA CYS A 18 1.04 4.15 0.24
C CYS A 18 0.21 4.09 -1.06
N ARG A 19 -0.10 2.86 -1.49
CA ARG A 19 -0.91 2.57 -2.68
C ARG A 19 -2.32 3.18 -2.59
N LEU A 20 -2.91 3.22 -1.39
CA LEU A 20 -4.20 3.88 -1.17
C LEU A 20 -4.11 5.38 -1.45
N ASN A 21 -3.03 6.06 -1.04
CA ASN A 21 -2.85 7.47 -1.37
C ASN A 21 -2.73 7.67 -2.89
N SER A 22 -2.11 6.74 -3.63
CA SER A 22 -2.09 6.81 -5.11
C SER A 22 -3.49 6.66 -5.70
N TYR A 23 -4.27 5.68 -5.22
CA TYR A 23 -5.65 5.48 -5.65
C TYR A 23 -6.52 6.72 -5.41
N GLU A 24 -6.48 7.23 -4.18
CA GLU A 24 -7.21 8.43 -3.77
C GLU A 24 -6.78 9.64 -4.60
N SER A 25 -5.51 9.73 -5.01
CA SER A 25 -5.03 10.84 -5.85
C SER A 25 -5.65 10.83 -7.25
N GLU A 26 -5.96 9.65 -7.82
CA GLU A 26 -6.69 9.58 -9.09
C GLU A 26 -8.15 9.97 -8.91
N VAL A 27 -8.82 9.54 -7.84
CA VAL A 27 -10.18 10.02 -7.51
C VAL A 27 -10.21 11.54 -7.36
N MET A 28 -9.22 12.11 -6.66
CA MET A 28 -9.08 13.57 -6.51
C MET A 28 -8.88 14.27 -7.86
N ARG A 29 -8.13 13.65 -8.78
CA ARG A 29 -7.90 14.19 -10.14
C ARG A 29 -9.20 14.27 -10.91
N ASP A 30 -9.97 13.17 -10.93
CA ASP A 30 -11.25 13.11 -11.64
C ASP A 30 -12.24 14.14 -11.08
N HIS A 31 -12.31 14.26 -9.75
CA HIS A 31 -13.16 15.26 -9.10
C HIS A 31 -12.72 16.70 -9.40
N ALA A 32 -11.42 17.00 -9.35
CA ALA A 32 -10.90 18.31 -9.69
C ALA A 32 -11.20 18.69 -11.15
N GLN A 33 -10.97 17.75 -12.09
CA GLN A 33 -11.25 17.96 -13.51
C GLN A 33 -12.75 18.16 -13.76
N ALA A 34 -13.61 17.31 -13.19
CA ALA A 34 -15.06 17.43 -13.31
C ALA A 34 -15.60 18.74 -12.70
N ALA A 35 -14.94 19.26 -11.66
CA ALA A 35 -15.27 20.55 -11.05
C ALA A 35 -14.72 21.76 -11.82
N GLY A 36 -13.96 21.55 -12.91
CA GLY A 36 -13.35 22.62 -13.70
C GLY A 36 -12.18 23.32 -13.01
N LEU A 37 -11.52 22.66 -12.04
CA LEU A 37 -10.38 23.22 -11.32
C LEU A 37 -9.11 23.10 -12.20
N THR A 38 -8.63 24.22 -12.72
CA THR A 38 -7.53 24.24 -13.71
C THR A 38 -6.15 24.41 -13.09
N ASP A 39 -6.03 25.13 -11.96
CA ASP A 39 -4.75 25.57 -11.40
C ASP A 39 -4.69 25.38 -9.88
N ALA A 40 -4.20 24.22 -9.45
CA ALA A 40 -3.98 23.91 -8.05
C ALA A 40 -2.89 22.84 -7.88
N VAL A 41 -2.17 22.93 -6.75
CA VAL A 41 -1.24 21.87 -6.32
C VAL A 41 -1.81 21.14 -5.11
N PHE A 42 -2.07 19.85 -5.27
CA PHE A 42 -2.48 18.97 -4.17
C PHE A 42 -1.27 18.23 -3.61
N ILE A 43 -1.12 18.23 -2.28
CA ILE A 43 -0.13 17.43 -1.57
C ILE A 43 -0.88 16.37 -0.74
N ASN A 44 -0.86 15.12 -1.19
CA ASN A 44 -1.50 14.00 -0.47
C ASN A 44 -0.48 13.34 0.48
N THR A 45 -0.61 13.60 1.77
CA THR A 45 0.38 13.30 2.81
C THR A 45 0.24 11.90 3.40
N CYS A 46 1.35 11.41 3.98
CA CYS A 46 1.41 10.15 4.71
C CYS A 46 1.90 10.39 6.14
N ALA A 47 1.33 9.66 7.10
CA ALA A 47 1.63 9.78 8.54
C ALA A 47 2.37 8.58 9.14
N VAL A 48 2.68 7.55 8.35
CA VAL A 48 3.26 6.28 8.84
C VAL A 48 4.61 6.51 9.51
N THR A 49 5.43 7.42 8.97
CA THR A 49 6.75 7.76 9.51
C THR A 49 6.94 9.28 9.58
N SER A 50 7.81 9.76 10.47
CA SER A 50 8.15 11.20 10.54
C SER A 50 8.88 11.65 9.28
N GLU A 51 9.59 10.74 8.63
CA GLU A 51 10.25 11.01 7.37
C GLU A 51 9.24 11.33 6.27
N ALA A 52 8.14 10.57 6.17
CA ALA A 52 7.08 10.86 5.20
C ALA A 52 6.44 12.23 5.43
N VAL A 53 6.20 12.61 6.70
CA VAL A 53 5.69 13.94 7.06
C VAL A 53 6.71 15.03 6.70
N ARG A 54 8.01 14.81 6.97
CA ARG A 54 9.09 15.73 6.59
C ARG A 54 9.15 15.96 5.08
N GLN A 55 9.06 14.89 4.28
CA GLN A 55 9.05 14.97 2.82
C GLN A 55 7.84 15.71 2.26
N ALA A 56 6.66 15.52 2.86
CA ALA A 56 5.47 16.29 2.50
C ALA A 56 5.68 17.79 2.75
N ARG A 57 6.19 18.17 3.92
CA ARG A 57 6.51 19.58 4.26
C ARG A 57 7.57 20.18 3.33
N GLN A 58 8.55 19.39 2.89
CA GLN A 58 9.53 19.84 1.89
C GLN A 58 8.89 20.04 0.51
N SER A 59 7.98 19.15 0.11
CA SER A 59 7.27 19.26 -1.17
C SER A 59 6.32 20.45 -1.20
N ILE A 60 5.67 20.79 -0.10
CA ILE A 60 4.86 22.03 0.04
C ILE A 60 5.73 23.26 -0.22
N ARG A 61 6.88 23.39 0.45
CA ARG A 61 7.79 24.53 0.28
C ARG A 61 8.38 24.62 -1.12
N ARG A 62 8.66 23.46 -1.74
CA ARG A 62 9.12 23.40 -3.13
C ARG A 62 8.02 23.84 -4.08
N ALA A 63 6.80 23.33 -3.92
CA ALA A 63 5.66 23.69 -4.75
C ALA A 63 5.38 25.20 -4.74
N ARG A 64 5.44 25.86 -3.56
CA ARG A 64 5.27 27.31 -3.45
C ARG A 64 6.39 28.11 -4.14
N ARG A 65 7.65 27.65 -4.05
CA ARG A 65 8.77 28.30 -4.77
C ARG A 65 8.63 28.17 -6.28
N GLU A 66 8.18 27.01 -6.76
CA GLU A 66 7.98 26.74 -8.19
C GLU A 66 6.73 27.45 -8.73
N ASN A 67 5.70 27.64 -7.90
CA ASN A 67 4.40 28.20 -8.28
C ASN A 67 3.92 29.21 -7.21
N PRO A 68 4.42 30.46 -7.23
CA PRO A 68 4.16 31.45 -6.19
C PRO A 68 2.68 31.77 -5.96
N ASP A 69 1.87 31.76 -7.02
CA ASP A 69 0.48 32.24 -6.99
C ASP A 69 -0.56 31.11 -7.03
N VAL A 70 -0.13 29.86 -7.22
CA VAL A 70 -1.06 28.71 -7.33
C VAL A 70 -1.52 28.27 -5.93
N PRO A 71 -2.80 27.96 -5.71
CA PRO A 71 -3.28 27.45 -4.44
C PRO A 71 -2.67 26.09 -4.13
N ILE A 72 -2.22 25.90 -2.88
CA ILE A 72 -1.65 24.63 -2.40
C ILE A 72 -2.64 24.02 -1.41
N ILE A 73 -3.22 22.88 -1.77
CA ILE A 73 -4.16 22.12 -0.96
C ILE A 73 -3.43 20.92 -0.37
N VAL A 74 -3.44 20.79 0.95
CA VAL A 74 -2.81 19.68 1.67
C VAL A 74 -3.89 18.73 2.18
N THR A 75 -3.72 17.43 1.95
CA THR A 75 -4.64 16.39 2.41
C THR A 75 -3.86 15.13 2.81
N GLY A 76 -4.53 14.01 3.07
CA GLY A 76 -3.91 12.75 3.43
C GLY A 76 -3.83 12.51 4.93
N CYS A 77 -3.26 11.37 5.33
CA CYS A 77 -3.31 10.93 6.73
C CYS A 77 -2.66 11.93 7.70
N ALA A 78 -1.55 12.58 7.32
CA ALA A 78 -0.88 13.51 8.23
C ALA A 78 -1.71 14.78 8.43
N ALA A 79 -2.30 15.29 7.35
CA ALA A 79 -3.22 16.41 7.37
C ALA A 79 -4.50 16.13 8.19
N GLN A 80 -5.02 14.89 8.13
CA GLN A 80 -6.14 14.46 8.96
C GLN A 80 -5.78 14.42 10.45
N ILE A 81 -4.61 13.86 10.79
CA ILE A 81 -4.20 13.67 12.19
C ILE A 81 -3.82 14.99 12.85
N ASN A 82 -3.11 15.85 12.13
CA ASN A 82 -2.65 17.14 12.65
C ASN A 82 -2.89 18.27 11.64
N PRO A 83 -4.15 18.69 11.43
CA PRO A 83 -4.47 19.70 10.42
C PRO A 83 -3.86 21.07 10.72
N LYS A 84 -3.72 21.41 12.01
CA LYS A 84 -3.15 22.69 12.45
C LYS A 84 -1.70 22.85 12.00
N GLU A 85 -0.89 21.81 12.11
CA GLU A 85 0.52 21.84 11.69
C GLU A 85 0.69 22.25 10.22
N PHE A 86 -0.22 21.80 9.34
CA PHE A 86 -0.19 22.18 7.93
C PHE A 86 -0.85 23.51 7.67
N ALA A 87 -1.93 23.83 8.39
CA ALA A 87 -2.62 25.11 8.26
C ALA A 87 -1.77 26.28 8.74
N GLU A 88 -0.83 26.09 9.65
CA GLU A 88 0.11 27.13 10.10
C GLU A 88 1.23 27.41 9.09
N MET A 89 1.47 26.53 8.12
CA MET A 89 2.47 26.74 7.07
C MET A 89 2.02 27.88 6.14
N PRO A 90 2.77 28.99 6.00
CA PRO A 90 2.38 30.13 5.15
C PRO A 90 2.12 29.74 3.69
N GLU A 91 2.78 28.68 3.22
CA GLU A 91 2.66 28.19 1.85
C GLU A 91 1.31 27.52 1.54
N VAL A 92 0.56 27.07 2.55
CA VAL A 92 -0.63 26.23 2.38
C VAL A 92 -1.89 27.07 2.24
N THR A 93 -2.65 26.91 1.18
CA THR A 93 -3.93 27.61 0.98
C THR A 93 -5.05 26.95 1.77
N ARG A 94 -5.15 25.62 1.72
CA ARG A 94 -6.21 24.85 2.39
C ARG A 94 -5.70 23.52 2.90
N VAL A 95 -6.25 23.06 4.01
CA VAL A 95 -6.12 21.67 4.48
C VAL A 95 -7.49 21.00 4.37
N ILE A 96 -7.57 19.85 3.68
CA ILE A 96 -8.80 19.06 3.57
C ILE A 96 -8.59 17.65 4.14
N GLY A 97 -9.60 17.12 4.81
CA GLY A 97 -9.54 15.81 5.47
C GLY A 97 -9.62 14.65 4.49
N ASN A 98 -9.45 13.44 5.03
CA ASN A 98 -9.42 12.21 4.26
C ASN A 98 -10.81 11.80 3.75
N ALA A 99 -11.88 12.22 4.41
CA ALA A 99 -13.25 12.01 3.91
C ALA A 99 -13.61 13.07 2.87
N GLU A 100 -13.22 14.32 3.11
CA GLU A 100 -13.53 15.47 2.25
C GLU A 100 -12.89 15.33 0.87
N LYS A 101 -11.65 14.83 0.79
CA LYS A 101 -10.95 14.62 -0.49
C LYS A 101 -11.61 13.57 -1.40
N MET A 102 -12.52 12.77 -0.86
CA MET A 102 -13.28 11.78 -1.64
C MET A 102 -14.61 12.33 -2.14
N LYS A 103 -15.02 13.53 -1.71
CA LYS A 103 -16.31 14.12 -2.11
C LYS A 103 -16.13 15.04 -3.31
N ALA A 104 -16.89 14.84 -4.38
CA ALA A 104 -16.81 15.65 -5.60
C ALA A 104 -17.12 17.14 -5.34
N GLU A 105 -18.07 17.41 -4.44
CA GLU A 105 -18.48 18.76 -4.03
C GLU A 105 -17.38 19.57 -3.34
N THR A 106 -16.38 18.89 -2.74
CA THR A 106 -15.22 19.53 -2.13
C THR A 106 -14.36 20.25 -3.15
N PHE A 107 -14.32 19.78 -4.40
CA PHE A 107 -13.43 20.31 -5.45
C PHE A 107 -14.02 21.51 -6.21
N LYS A 108 -15.27 21.87 -5.95
CA LYS A 108 -15.85 23.11 -6.52
C LYS A 108 -15.07 24.32 -6.00
N PRO A 109 -14.68 25.30 -6.86
CA PRO A 109 -13.92 26.47 -6.42
C PRO A 109 -14.56 27.22 -5.24
N ALA A 110 -15.89 27.36 -5.25
CA ALA A 110 -16.65 27.98 -4.17
C ALA A 110 -16.48 27.27 -2.81
N SER A 111 -16.35 25.94 -2.81
CA SER A 111 -16.16 25.13 -1.61
C SER A 111 -14.69 25.09 -1.17
N LEU A 112 -13.76 25.03 -2.13
CA LEU A 112 -12.34 24.77 -1.89
C LEU A 112 -11.52 26.04 -1.65
N LEU A 113 -11.75 27.08 -2.46
CA LEU A 113 -10.92 28.28 -2.55
C LEU A 113 -11.62 29.50 -1.95
N ASP A 114 -12.93 29.66 -2.16
CA ASP A 114 -13.66 30.88 -1.80
C ASP A 114 -14.25 30.89 -0.38
N THR A 115 -13.80 29.98 0.50
CA THR A 115 -14.18 29.92 1.92
C THR A 115 -13.13 30.51 2.85
N PRO A 116 -13.51 31.25 3.91
CA PRO A 116 -12.55 31.78 4.88
C PRO A 116 -11.87 30.70 5.72
N GLU A 117 -12.45 29.50 5.82
CA GLU A 117 -11.98 28.48 6.76
C GLU A 117 -10.83 27.65 6.20
N ARG A 118 -9.60 27.88 6.67
CA ARG A 118 -8.37 27.24 6.14
C ARG A 118 -8.32 25.71 6.34
N VAL A 119 -9.13 25.16 7.24
CA VAL A 119 -9.14 23.73 7.61
C VAL A 119 -10.55 23.16 7.40
N LEU A 120 -10.70 22.25 6.45
CA LEU A 120 -11.93 21.49 6.20
C LEU A 120 -11.67 20.02 6.53
N VAL A 121 -11.65 19.69 7.82
CA VAL A 121 -11.28 18.36 8.31
C VAL A 121 -12.31 17.91 9.34
N ASP A 122 -13.17 16.98 8.95
CA ASP A 122 -14.18 16.40 9.84
C ASP A 122 -13.58 15.26 10.68
N ASP A 123 -14.33 14.84 11.71
CA ASP A 123 -13.95 13.68 12.52
C ASP A 123 -14.05 12.38 11.71
N ILE A 124 -12.89 11.87 11.31
CA ILE A 124 -12.75 10.63 10.54
C ILE A 124 -13.34 9.40 11.24
N MET A 125 -13.53 9.44 12.57
CA MET A 125 -14.13 8.35 13.33
C MET A 125 -15.65 8.24 13.12
N THR A 126 -16.29 9.29 12.61
CA THR A 126 -17.73 9.32 12.32
C THR A 126 -18.09 8.74 10.94
N VAL A 127 -17.10 8.58 10.07
CA VAL A 127 -17.29 8.05 8.71
C VAL A 127 -17.68 6.58 8.78
N ARG A 128 -18.78 6.21 8.11
CA ARG A 128 -19.33 4.85 8.11
C ARG A 128 -19.22 4.12 6.78
N GLU A 129 -19.08 4.86 5.68
CA GLU A 129 -19.03 4.29 4.34
C GLU A 129 -17.68 4.56 3.69
N THR A 130 -17.15 3.59 2.96
CA THR A 130 -16.09 3.85 1.99
C THR A 130 -16.80 4.28 0.72
N ALA A 131 -16.56 5.51 0.28
CA ALA A 131 -17.19 5.99 -0.94
C ALA A 131 -16.68 5.13 -2.11
N GLY A 132 -17.62 4.48 -2.82
CA GLY A 132 -17.37 3.52 -3.90
C GLY A 132 -16.87 4.20 -5.18
N HIS A 133 -15.89 5.10 -5.06
CA HIS A 133 -15.30 5.75 -6.22
C HIS A 133 -14.56 4.71 -7.02
N LEU A 134 -15.07 4.44 -8.21
CA LEU A 134 -14.54 3.44 -9.13
C LEU A 134 -13.52 4.15 -10.03
N VAL A 135 -12.23 3.92 -9.79
CA VAL A 135 -11.18 4.36 -10.71
C VAL A 135 -10.99 3.27 -11.77
N ASP A 136 -10.99 3.67 -13.05
CA ASP A 136 -10.84 2.75 -14.21
C ASP A 136 -9.38 2.26 -14.42
N GLY A 137 -8.50 2.58 -13.48
CA GLY A 137 -7.08 2.22 -13.47
C GLY A 137 -6.20 3.41 -13.04
N ILE A 138 -5.01 3.14 -12.51
CA ILE A 138 -4.01 4.20 -12.32
C ILE A 138 -3.22 4.28 -13.62
N GLU A 139 -3.34 5.40 -14.34
CA GLU A 139 -2.69 5.61 -15.63
C GLU A 139 -1.18 5.28 -15.55
N GLY A 140 -0.69 4.52 -16.53
CA GLY A 140 0.72 4.09 -16.58
C GLY A 140 1.11 2.95 -15.63
N ARG A 141 0.17 2.25 -14.97
CA ARG A 141 0.47 1.03 -14.20
C ARG A 141 -0.07 -0.21 -14.90
N ALA A 142 0.75 -1.26 -14.98
CA ALA A 142 0.37 -2.54 -15.58
C ALA A 142 -0.63 -3.32 -14.70
N ARG A 143 -0.63 -3.01 -13.40
CA ARG A 143 -1.45 -3.63 -12.36
C ARG A 143 -2.51 -2.66 -11.91
N ALA A 144 -3.76 -3.09 -11.94
CA ALA A 144 -4.88 -2.32 -11.41
C ALA A 144 -5.00 -2.52 -9.89
N PHE A 145 -5.12 -1.44 -9.14
CA PHE A 145 -5.39 -1.50 -7.71
C PHE A 145 -6.87 -1.27 -7.46
N VAL A 146 -7.51 -2.20 -6.76
CA VAL A 146 -8.91 -2.10 -6.37
C VAL A 146 -8.96 -1.89 -4.87
N HIS A 147 -9.50 -0.75 -4.46
CA HIS A 147 -9.65 -0.42 -3.05
C HIS A 147 -10.91 -1.09 -2.51
N VAL A 148 -10.74 -2.07 -1.60
CA VAL A 148 -11.88 -2.83 -1.06
C VAL A 148 -12.14 -2.55 0.41
N GLN A 149 -11.17 -2.02 1.15
CA GLN A 149 -11.27 -1.81 2.60
C GLN A 149 -10.48 -0.56 3.04
N ASN A 150 -11.04 0.29 3.90
CA ASN A 150 -10.36 1.47 4.46
C ASN A 150 -10.51 1.54 5.98
N GLY A 151 -9.61 2.29 6.64
CA GLY A 151 -9.58 2.40 8.10
C GLY A 151 -9.17 1.09 8.79
N CYS A 152 -9.17 1.08 10.12
CA CYS A 152 -8.81 -0.12 10.88
C CYS A 152 -9.34 -0.03 12.31
N ASP A 153 -9.96 -1.10 12.79
CA ASP A 153 -10.48 -1.19 14.17
C ASP A 153 -9.42 -1.67 15.16
N HIS A 154 -8.28 -2.14 14.66
CA HIS A 154 -7.16 -2.49 15.52
C HIS A 154 -6.49 -1.25 16.11
N ARG A 155 -5.91 -1.47 17.29
CA ARG A 155 -5.23 -0.44 18.07
C ARG A 155 -3.83 -0.91 18.41
N CYS A 156 -3.07 -1.32 17.39
CA CYS A 156 -1.65 -1.66 17.54
C CYS A 156 -0.93 -0.48 18.19
N THR A 157 -0.05 -0.76 19.16
CA THR A 157 0.48 0.30 20.04
C THR A 157 1.35 1.32 19.33
N PHE A 158 1.85 1.00 18.13
CA PHE A 158 2.67 1.87 17.29
C PHE A 158 1.90 2.57 16.17
N CYS A 159 0.66 2.15 15.89
CA CYS A 159 -0.03 2.53 14.66
C CYS A 159 -0.88 3.80 14.86
N ILE A 160 -0.59 4.83 14.07
CA ILE A 160 -1.37 6.08 14.06
C ILE A 160 -2.52 6.06 13.03
N ILE A 161 -2.57 5.06 12.15
CA ILE A 161 -3.49 5.01 11.02
C ILE A 161 -4.97 5.15 11.39
N PRO A 162 -5.50 4.55 12.49
CA PRO A 162 -6.89 4.74 12.87
C PRO A 162 -7.29 6.21 13.03
N TYR A 163 -6.38 7.06 13.51
CA TYR A 163 -6.64 8.51 13.66
C TYR A 163 -6.59 9.29 12.34
N GLY A 164 -5.98 8.71 11.30
CA GLY A 164 -5.95 9.30 9.97
C GLY A 164 -7.01 8.74 9.02
N ARG A 165 -7.52 7.52 9.25
CA ARG A 165 -8.41 6.82 8.32
C ARG A 165 -9.71 6.31 8.95
N GLY A 166 -9.88 6.44 10.25
CA GLY A 166 -11.08 6.02 10.97
C GLY A 166 -11.17 4.51 11.18
N ASN A 167 -12.38 4.08 11.58
CA ASN A 167 -12.73 2.67 11.79
C ASN A 167 -12.73 1.87 10.48
N SER A 168 -12.70 0.53 10.58
CA SER A 168 -12.74 -0.33 9.39
C SER A 168 -14.04 -0.13 8.62
N ARG A 169 -13.93 -0.04 7.30
CA ARG A 169 -15.05 0.10 6.37
C ARG A 169 -14.77 -0.66 5.10
N SER A 170 -15.74 -1.45 4.66
CA SER A 170 -15.61 -2.33 3.49
C SER A 170 -16.46 -1.85 2.33
N VAL A 171 -15.96 -2.03 1.11
CA VAL A 171 -16.73 -1.88 -0.12
C VAL A 171 -17.54 -3.17 -0.33
N PRO A 172 -18.86 -3.09 -0.59
CA PRO A 172 -19.69 -4.26 -0.87
C PRO A 172 -19.16 -5.11 -2.03
N ALA A 173 -19.28 -6.44 -1.93
CA ALA A 173 -18.71 -7.35 -2.92
C ALA A 173 -19.24 -7.13 -4.36
N GLY A 174 -20.47 -6.68 -4.52
CA GLY A 174 -21.05 -6.39 -5.85
C GLY A 174 -20.29 -5.28 -6.57
N GLU A 175 -20.06 -4.16 -5.89
CA GLU A 175 -19.30 -3.02 -6.43
C GLU A 175 -17.86 -3.40 -6.76
N VAL A 176 -17.21 -4.17 -5.88
CA VAL A 176 -15.85 -4.67 -6.13
C VAL A 176 -15.82 -5.55 -7.38
N VAL A 177 -16.74 -6.51 -7.51
CA VAL A 177 -16.81 -7.40 -8.67
C VAL A 177 -17.03 -6.61 -9.96
N ASP A 178 -17.93 -5.63 -9.95
CA ASP A 178 -18.21 -4.80 -11.12
C ASP A 178 -17.01 -3.92 -11.51
N GLN A 179 -16.24 -3.42 -10.53
CA GLN A 179 -14.96 -2.75 -10.79
C GLN A 179 -13.97 -3.68 -11.46
N VAL A 180 -13.79 -4.88 -10.92
CA VAL A 180 -12.86 -5.87 -11.48
C VAL A 180 -13.25 -6.23 -12.91
N LYS A 181 -14.54 -6.40 -13.20
CA LYS A 181 -15.02 -6.64 -14.57
C LYS A 181 -14.63 -5.52 -15.53
N ARG A 182 -14.83 -4.25 -15.14
CA ARG A 182 -14.45 -3.11 -15.99
C ARG A 182 -12.94 -3.04 -16.24
N LEU A 183 -12.13 -3.27 -15.20
CA LEU A 183 -10.67 -3.28 -15.33
C LEU A 183 -10.17 -4.39 -16.25
N VAL A 184 -10.75 -5.61 -16.15
CA VAL A 184 -10.41 -6.71 -17.05
C VAL A 184 -10.87 -6.41 -18.48
N ALA A 185 -12.07 -5.85 -18.65
CA ALA A 185 -12.58 -5.43 -19.96
C ALA A 185 -11.74 -4.31 -20.61
N SER A 186 -11.11 -3.45 -19.80
CA SER A 186 -10.15 -2.44 -20.28
C SER A 186 -8.73 -2.99 -20.52
N GLY A 187 -8.53 -4.30 -20.37
CA GLY A 187 -7.30 -4.99 -20.74
C GLY A 187 -6.35 -5.28 -19.58
N HIS A 188 -6.67 -4.89 -18.34
CA HIS A 188 -5.80 -5.17 -17.20
C HIS A 188 -5.70 -6.68 -16.93
N LYS A 189 -4.45 -7.17 -16.90
CA LYS A 189 -4.16 -8.59 -16.73
C LYS A 189 -3.90 -9.01 -15.28
N GLU A 190 -3.66 -8.04 -14.40
CA GLU A 190 -3.50 -8.27 -12.96
C GLU A 190 -4.28 -7.24 -12.15
N VAL A 191 -5.07 -7.75 -11.20
CA VAL A 191 -5.80 -6.95 -10.22
C VAL A 191 -5.23 -7.20 -8.83
N VAL A 192 -4.96 -6.12 -8.11
CA VAL A 192 -4.48 -6.14 -6.73
C VAL A 192 -5.56 -5.58 -5.81
N LEU A 193 -6.13 -6.43 -4.95
CA LEU A 193 -7.03 -5.96 -3.90
C LEU A 193 -6.22 -5.25 -2.82
N THR A 194 -6.67 -4.06 -2.44
CA THR A 194 -5.97 -3.19 -1.51
C THR A 194 -6.88 -2.75 -0.37
N GLY A 195 -6.29 -2.68 0.82
CA GLY A 195 -6.91 -2.07 1.97
C GLY A 195 -5.87 -1.62 3.00
N VAL A 196 -6.33 -0.95 4.04
CA VAL A 196 -5.50 -0.63 5.21
C VAL A 196 -5.24 -1.89 6.01
N ASP A 197 -6.30 -2.68 6.21
CA ASP A 197 -6.36 -3.91 6.96
C ASP A 197 -7.26 -4.88 6.19
N LEU A 198 -6.69 -5.45 5.13
CA LEU A 198 -7.45 -6.14 4.08
C LEU A 198 -8.25 -7.34 4.62
N THR A 199 -7.71 -8.04 5.62
CA THR A 199 -8.35 -9.21 6.24
C THR A 199 -9.59 -8.85 7.07
N SER A 200 -9.70 -7.59 7.51
CA SER A 200 -10.90 -7.07 8.17
C SER A 200 -12.05 -6.75 7.20
N TRP A 201 -11.87 -6.96 5.89
CA TRP A 201 -12.96 -6.78 4.92
C TRP A 201 -14.18 -7.63 5.29
N GLY A 202 -15.35 -7.03 5.17
CA GLY A 202 -16.64 -7.65 5.36
C GLY A 202 -17.11 -7.68 6.81
N GLY A 203 -16.26 -7.38 7.80
CA GLY A 203 -16.62 -7.34 9.21
C GLY A 203 -17.71 -6.32 9.56
N ASP A 204 -17.87 -5.27 8.75
CA ASP A 204 -18.89 -4.22 8.84
C ASP A 204 -20.09 -4.43 7.89
N LEU A 205 -20.07 -5.48 7.06
CA LEU A 205 -21.13 -5.78 6.08
C LEU A 205 -22.18 -6.76 6.65
N PRO A 206 -23.42 -6.76 6.14
CA PRO A 206 -24.45 -7.73 6.55
C PRO A 206 -23.98 -9.18 6.40
N GLY A 207 -24.10 -9.95 7.48
CA GLY A 207 -23.66 -11.35 7.54
C GLY A 207 -22.15 -11.53 7.78
N HIS A 208 -21.39 -10.44 7.95
CA HIS A 208 -19.98 -10.45 8.32
C HIS A 208 -19.11 -11.42 7.48
N PRO A 209 -19.22 -11.40 6.14
CA PRO A 209 -18.49 -12.35 5.30
C PRO A 209 -16.98 -12.15 5.44
N PRO A 210 -16.17 -13.24 5.50
CA PRO A 210 -14.72 -13.13 5.53
C PRO A 210 -14.16 -12.75 4.15
N LEU A 211 -12.91 -12.29 4.10
CA LEU A 211 -12.22 -11.90 2.87
C LEU A 211 -12.21 -13.02 1.80
N GLY A 212 -12.05 -14.29 2.19
CA GLY A 212 -12.13 -15.42 1.28
C GLY A 212 -13.44 -15.46 0.46
N ASN A 213 -14.56 -14.94 1.01
CA ASN A 213 -15.81 -14.84 0.27
C ASN A 213 -15.73 -13.81 -0.88
N LEU A 214 -15.11 -12.65 -0.65
CA LEU A 214 -14.89 -11.65 -1.69
C LEU A 214 -14.02 -12.23 -2.81
N VAL A 215 -12.88 -12.82 -2.44
CA VAL A 215 -11.92 -13.39 -3.40
C VAL A 215 -12.59 -14.49 -4.23
N SER A 216 -13.34 -15.40 -3.59
CA SER A 216 -14.12 -16.45 -4.26
C SER A 216 -15.14 -15.86 -5.24
N ARG A 217 -15.90 -14.83 -4.84
CA ARG A 217 -16.90 -14.17 -5.70
C ARG A 217 -16.25 -13.52 -6.92
N ILE A 218 -15.12 -12.82 -6.75
CA ILE A 218 -14.39 -12.20 -7.87
C ILE A 218 -13.96 -13.27 -8.87
N LEU A 219 -13.28 -14.31 -8.41
CA LEU A 219 -12.76 -15.38 -9.26
C LEU A 219 -13.87 -16.17 -9.98
N LYS A 220 -15.05 -16.29 -9.35
CA LYS A 220 -16.22 -16.93 -9.94
C LYS A 220 -16.94 -16.06 -10.97
N LEU A 221 -17.09 -14.76 -10.69
CA LEU A 221 -17.90 -13.84 -11.50
C LEU A 221 -17.09 -13.08 -12.56
N VAL A 222 -15.76 -13.17 -12.52
CA VAL A 222 -14.85 -12.62 -13.51
C VAL A 222 -13.89 -13.72 -13.99
N PRO A 223 -14.39 -14.70 -14.78
CA PRO A 223 -13.58 -15.85 -15.21
C PRO A 223 -12.35 -15.46 -16.01
N ASP A 224 -12.44 -14.35 -16.77
CA ASP A 224 -11.37 -13.86 -17.64
C ASP A 224 -10.23 -13.14 -16.91
N LEU A 225 -10.35 -12.92 -15.58
CA LEU A 225 -9.28 -12.30 -14.79
C LEU A 225 -8.04 -13.21 -14.76
N PRO A 226 -6.90 -12.81 -15.36
CA PRO A 226 -5.75 -13.71 -15.45
C PRO A 226 -5.01 -13.89 -14.13
N LEU A 227 -4.89 -12.82 -13.33
CA LEU A 227 -4.14 -12.83 -12.08
C LEU A 227 -4.79 -11.91 -11.04
N LEU A 228 -5.07 -12.46 -9.86
CA LEU A 228 -5.56 -11.76 -8.68
C LEU A 228 -4.50 -11.80 -7.59
N ARG A 229 -4.16 -10.64 -7.02
CA ARG A 229 -3.23 -10.51 -5.90
C ARG A 229 -3.88 -9.78 -4.74
N LEU A 230 -3.45 -10.11 -3.54
CA LEU A 230 -3.78 -9.34 -2.34
C LEU A 230 -2.63 -8.41 -1.95
N SER A 231 -2.96 -7.24 -1.40
CA SER A 231 -2.00 -6.46 -0.63
C SER A 231 -1.65 -7.15 0.70
N SER A 232 -1.01 -6.43 1.61
CA SER A 232 -0.66 -6.93 2.94
C SER A 232 -1.90 -7.49 3.67
N ILE A 233 -1.75 -8.68 4.26
CA ILE A 233 -2.75 -9.35 5.08
C ILE A 233 -2.25 -9.57 6.51
N ASP A 234 -3.15 -9.69 7.48
CA ASP A 234 -2.83 -10.17 8.81
C ASP A 234 -2.76 -11.70 8.80
N ALA A 235 -1.63 -12.26 9.25
CA ALA A 235 -1.35 -13.69 9.14
C ALA A 235 -2.41 -14.55 9.85
N ILE A 236 -2.88 -14.10 11.02
CA ILE A 236 -3.83 -14.87 11.83
C ILE A 236 -5.27 -14.83 11.30
N GLU A 237 -5.59 -13.90 10.40
CA GLU A 237 -6.96 -13.69 9.91
C GLU A 237 -7.21 -14.34 8.55
N MET A 238 -6.28 -15.18 8.08
CA MET A 238 -6.54 -15.96 6.87
C MET A 238 -7.60 -17.02 7.16
N ASP A 239 -8.81 -16.77 6.65
CA ASP A 239 -9.93 -17.70 6.74
C ASP A 239 -9.72 -18.96 5.88
N PRO A 240 -10.45 -20.07 6.15
CA PRO A 240 -10.26 -21.32 5.42
C PRO A 240 -10.47 -21.21 3.90
N ALA A 241 -11.43 -20.40 3.45
CA ALA A 241 -11.68 -20.24 2.02
C ALA A 241 -10.53 -19.47 1.36
N LEU A 242 -10.00 -18.45 2.04
CA LEU A 242 -8.82 -17.75 1.55
C LEU A 242 -7.58 -18.67 1.51
N PHE A 243 -7.37 -19.52 2.51
CA PHE A 243 -6.30 -20.52 2.51
C PHE A 243 -6.42 -21.47 1.31
N GLU A 244 -7.62 -22.01 1.06
CA GLU A 244 -7.89 -22.90 -0.07
C GLU A 244 -7.60 -22.20 -1.41
N LEU A 245 -8.08 -20.97 -1.59
CA LEU A 245 -7.82 -20.19 -2.81
C LEU A 245 -6.32 -19.89 -2.98
N ALA A 246 -5.63 -19.48 -1.91
CA ALA A 246 -4.20 -19.19 -1.97
C ALA A 246 -3.36 -20.41 -2.36
N THR A 247 -3.84 -21.62 -2.06
CA THR A 247 -3.10 -22.87 -2.28
C THR A 247 -3.50 -23.62 -3.54
N SER A 248 -4.73 -23.45 -4.03
CA SER A 248 -5.27 -24.27 -5.13
C SER A 248 -5.70 -23.50 -6.38
N GLU A 249 -6.02 -22.20 -6.28
CA GLU A 249 -6.49 -21.42 -7.43
C GLU A 249 -5.31 -20.88 -8.25
N PRO A 250 -5.15 -21.26 -9.53
CA PRO A 250 -4.04 -20.80 -10.37
C PRO A 250 -4.04 -19.29 -10.62
N ARG A 251 -5.22 -18.66 -10.68
CA ARG A 251 -5.35 -17.21 -10.86
C ARG A 251 -5.04 -16.42 -9.59
N PHE A 252 -4.98 -17.08 -8.43
CA PHE A 252 -4.50 -16.45 -7.21
C PHE A 252 -2.97 -16.42 -7.24
N ALA A 253 -2.40 -15.22 -7.20
CA ALA A 253 -0.97 -15.02 -7.27
C ALA A 253 -0.24 -15.83 -6.18
N PRO A 254 0.84 -16.57 -6.50
CA PRO A 254 1.64 -17.34 -5.54
C PRO A 254 2.50 -16.41 -4.67
N TYR A 255 1.87 -15.45 -4.00
CA TYR A 255 2.53 -14.48 -3.15
C TYR A 255 1.59 -13.98 -2.07
N LEU A 256 2.07 -13.96 -0.84
CA LEU A 256 1.41 -13.28 0.27
C LEU A 256 2.37 -12.32 0.95
N HIS A 257 1.90 -11.10 1.19
CA HIS A 257 2.61 -10.13 2.01
C HIS A 257 2.02 -10.15 3.42
N LEU A 258 2.81 -10.53 4.40
CA LEU A 258 2.39 -10.77 5.77
C LEU A 258 2.77 -9.58 6.66
N SER A 259 1.80 -9.00 7.34
CA SER A 259 2.01 -7.91 8.28
C SER A 259 2.56 -8.41 9.63
N LEU A 260 3.74 -9.07 9.61
CA LEU A 260 4.30 -9.75 10.79
C LEU A 260 4.76 -8.79 11.88
N GLN A 261 5.33 -7.65 11.49
CA GLN A 261 5.86 -6.57 12.35
C GLN A 261 7.07 -6.94 13.22
N HIS A 262 7.15 -8.15 13.78
CA HIS A 262 8.28 -8.60 14.58
C HIS A 262 8.34 -10.14 14.65
N GLY A 263 9.49 -10.71 14.97
CA GLY A 263 9.66 -12.17 15.15
C GLY A 263 9.62 -12.65 16.60
N ASP A 264 9.26 -11.81 17.56
CA ASP A 264 9.30 -12.17 18.98
C ASP A 264 7.93 -12.02 19.61
N SER A 265 7.42 -13.07 20.24
CA SER A 265 6.07 -13.13 20.80
C SER A 265 5.85 -12.11 21.93
N MET A 266 6.88 -11.74 22.71
CA MET A 266 6.75 -10.70 23.73
C MET A 266 6.64 -9.31 23.11
N ILE A 267 7.43 -9.02 22.07
CA ILE A 267 7.33 -7.76 21.33
C ILE A 267 6.00 -7.67 20.57
N LEU A 268 5.57 -8.74 19.91
CA LEU A 268 4.26 -8.81 19.25
C LEU A 268 3.11 -8.54 20.24
N LYS A 269 3.17 -9.11 21.45
CA LYS A 269 2.23 -8.81 22.53
C LYS A 269 2.25 -7.33 22.92
N ARG A 270 3.42 -6.71 23.08
CA ARG A 270 3.57 -5.27 23.39
C ARG A 270 3.12 -4.37 22.23
N MET A 271 3.27 -4.83 21.00
CA MET A 271 2.73 -4.21 19.79
C MET A 271 1.19 -4.33 19.70
N LYS A 272 0.59 -5.19 20.54
CA LYS A 272 -0.83 -5.59 20.49
C LYS A 272 -1.18 -6.24 19.15
N ARG A 273 -0.30 -7.13 18.68
CA ARG A 273 -0.57 -8.02 17.54
C ARG A 273 -1.43 -9.20 18.00
N ARG A 274 -2.19 -9.78 17.07
CA ARG A 274 -3.11 -10.90 17.30
C ARG A 274 -2.47 -12.26 17.02
N HIS A 275 -1.20 -12.26 16.62
CA HIS A 275 -0.42 -13.46 16.30
C HIS A 275 0.84 -13.51 17.16
N SER A 276 1.29 -14.73 17.43
CA SER A 276 2.61 -15.05 17.98
C SER A 276 3.62 -15.33 16.85
N ARG A 277 4.90 -15.45 17.21
CA ARG A 277 5.94 -15.95 16.29
C ARG A 277 5.53 -17.32 15.73
N GLU A 278 5.06 -18.20 16.60
CA GLU A 278 4.73 -19.58 16.30
C GLU A 278 3.56 -19.67 15.30
N ASP A 279 2.55 -18.81 15.44
CA ASP A 279 1.43 -18.75 14.48
C ASP A 279 1.89 -18.40 13.07
N ALA A 280 2.84 -17.46 12.93
CA ALA A 280 3.39 -17.06 11.65
C ALA A 280 4.20 -18.18 10.98
N ILE A 281 5.00 -18.90 11.76
CA ILE A 281 5.79 -20.05 11.28
C ILE A 281 4.85 -21.17 10.84
N GLU A 282 3.84 -21.49 11.63
CA GLU A 282 2.90 -22.56 11.30
C GLU A 282 2.09 -22.24 10.04
N LEU A 283 1.63 -20.99 9.89
CA LEU A 283 0.92 -20.54 8.70
C LEU A 283 1.75 -20.72 7.43
N THR A 284 2.98 -20.18 7.44
CA THR A 284 3.88 -20.20 6.27
C THR A 284 4.31 -21.62 5.94
N ARG A 285 4.55 -22.47 6.95
CA ARG A 285 4.83 -23.90 6.78
C ARG A 285 3.67 -24.62 6.08
N ARG A 286 2.43 -24.41 6.52
CA ARG A 286 1.24 -25.02 5.91
C ARG A 286 1.02 -24.55 4.48
N LEU A 287 1.15 -23.26 4.23
CA LEU A 287 1.03 -22.67 2.89
C LEU A 287 2.09 -23.22 1.94
N LYS A 288 3.35 -23.29 2.37
CA LYS A 288 4.45 -23.83 1.56
C LYS A 288 4.27 -25.32 1.27
N ALA A 289 3.79 -26.09 2.25
CA ALA A 289 3.51 -27.51 2.06
C ALA A 289 2.41 -27.76 1.03
N ALA A 290 1.39 -26.90 0.99
CA ALA A 290 0.28 -27.00 0.03
C ALA A 290 0.61 -26.40 -1.35
N ARG A 291 1.41 -25.32 -1.40
CA ARG A 291 1.81 -24.62 -2.62
C ARG A 291 3.30 -24.26 -2.57
N PRO A 292 4.20 -25.17 -2.99
CA PRO A 292 5.65 -24.98 -2.83
C PRO A 292 6.25 -23.74 -3.50
N ASP A 293 5.62 -23.25 -4.57
CA ASP A 293 6.04 -22.06 -5.32
C ASP A 293 5.57 -20.73 -4.72
N ILE A 294 4.75 -20.75 -3.66
CA ILE A 294 4.28 -19.52 -3.01
C ILE A 294 5.45 -18.75 -2.40
N ALA A 295 5.60 -17.47 -2.70
CA ALA A 295 6.59 -16.60 -2.06
C ALA A 295 5.97 -15.78 -0.93
N PHE A 296 6.78 -15.43 0.07
CA PHE A 296 6.34 -14.61 1.19
C PHE A 296 7.12 -13.32 1.25
N GLY A 297 6.39 -12.21 1.44
CA GLY A 297 6.98 -10.98 1.92
C GLY A 297 6.49 -10.65 3.33
N ALA A 298 7.24 -9.83 4.06
CA ALA A 298 6.76 -9.30 5.33
C ALA A 298 7.31 -7.92 5.65
N ASP A 299 6.51 -7.17 6.41
CA ASP A 299 6.93 -5.94 7.07
C ASP A 299 7.50 -6.28 8.45
N ILE A 300 8.72 -5.84 8.76
CA ILE A 300 9.38 -6.02 10.07
C ILE A 300 9.84 -4.67 10.60
N ILE A 301 9.47 -4.37 11.85
CA ILE A 301 9.88 -3.17 12.57
C ILE A 301 11.11 -3.50 13.42
N ALA A 302 12.20 -2.77 13.19
CA ALA A 302 13.43 -2.88 13.98
C ALA A 302 13.41 -1.87 15.14
N GLY A 303 13.81 -2.30 16.33
CA GLY A 303 14.03 -1.40 17.46
C GLY A 303 12.74 -0.90 18.10
N PHE A 304 11.70 -1.75 18.18
CA PHE A 304 10.50 -1.42 18.94
C PHE A 304 10.87 -1.12 20.41
N PRO A 305 10.17 -0.23 21.12
CA PRO A 305 10.47 0.07 22.51
C PRO A 305 10.57 -1.21 23.35
N THR A 306 11.55 -1.26 24.26
CA THR A 306 11.84 -2.43 25.13
C THR A 306 12.38 -3.70 24.44
N GLU A 307 12.73 -3.65 23.16
CA GLU A 307 13.35 -4.76 22.41
C GLU A 307 14.79 -5.04 22.89
N THR A 308 15.02 -6.24 23.41
CA THR A 308 16.35 -6.73 23.80
C THR A 308 17.08 -7.33 22.60
N GLU A 309 18.37 -7.67 22.77
CA GLU A 309 19.13 -8.31 21.70
C GLU A 309 18.57 -9.69 21.34
N GLU A 310 18.21 -10.51 22.32
CA GLU A 310 17.58 -11.82 22.08
C GLU A 310 16.27 -11.72 21.29
N MET A 311 15.42 -10.74 21.63
CA MET A 311 14.17 -10.47 20.90
C MET A 311 14.44 -10.00 19.47
N PHE A 312 15.50 -9.21 19.26
CA PHE A 312 15.91 -8.80 17.93
C PHE A 312 16.42 -10.00 17.10
N GLU A 313 17.26 -10.87 17.68
CA GLU A 313 17.74 -12.08 17.02
C GLU A 313 16.59 -13.02 16.63
N ASN A 314 15.52 -13.06 17.41
CA ASN A 314 14.29 -13.73 17.01
C ASN A 314 13.74 -13.15 15.69
N SER A 315 13.68 -11.83 15.52
CA SER A 315 13.26 -11.21 14.25
C SER A 315 14.16 -11.57 13.07
N VAL A 316 15.48 -11.69 13.28
CA VAL A 316 16.40 -12.14 12.23
C VAL A 316 16.11 -13.59 11.84
N ARG A 317 16.00 -14.50 12.82
CA ARG A 317 15.67 -15.92 12.59
C ARG A 317 14.31 -16.13 11.92
N LEU A 318 13.33 -15.26 12.18
CA LEU A 318 12.00 -15.36 11.59
C LEU A 318 12.04 -15.35 10.05
N ILE A 319 13.03 -14.65 9.46
CA ILE A 319 13.21 -14.59 8.00
C ILE A 319 13.40 -16.00 7.42
N GLU A 320 14.24 -16.80 8.07
CA GLU A 320 14.49 -18.19 7.67
C GLU A 320 13.32 -19.10 8.05
N ASP A 321 12.84 -19.03 9.30
CA ASP A 321 11.78 -19.91 9.80
C ASP A 321 10.49 -19.81 8.98
N CYS A 322 10.14 -18.60 8.52
CA CYS A 322 8.97 -18.36 7.67
C CYS A 322 9.28 -18.43 6.16
N GLN A 323 10.55 -18.68 5.77
CA GLN A 323 11.02 -18.65 4.39
C GLN A 323 10.62 -17.36 3.65
N LEU A 324 10.87 -16.21 4.27
CA LEU A 324 10.54 -14.91 3.71
C LEU A 324 11.51 -14.57 2.57
N SER A 325 10.97 -14.31 1.38
CA SER A 325 11.76 -13.89 0.21
C SER A 325 11.89 -12.36 0.13
N PHE A 326 10.90 -11.62 0.65
CA PHE A 326 10.82 -10.16 0.51
C PHE A 326 10.62 -9.48 1.86
N VAL A 327 11.69 -9.00 2.48
CA VAL A 327 11.63 -8.37 3.80
C VAL A 327 11.67 -6.85 3.67
N HIS A 328 10.60 -6.18 4.12
CA HIS A 328 10.58 -4.73 4.25
C HIS A 328 10.87 -4.31 5.69
N VAL A 329 12.02 -3.67 5.89
CA VAL A 329 12.49 -3.29 7.23
C VAL A 329 12.17 -1.82 7.52
N PHE A 330 11.39 -1.59 8.57
CA PHE A 330 11.06 -0.27 9.08
C PHE A 330 11.79 0.00 10.40
N PRO A 331 12.69 0.98 10.47
CA PRO A 331 13.16 1.49 11.76
C PRO A 331 11.96 2.02 12.57
N PHE A 332 11.85 1.62 13.84
CA PHE A 332 10.79 2.11 14.70
C PHE A 332 10.80 3.64 14.75
N SER A 333 9.61 4.23 14.64
CA SER A 333 9.44 5.67 14.51
C SER A 333 8.29 6.11 15.41
N PRO A 334 8.57 6.65 16.62
CA PRO A 334 7.52 6.99 17.58
C PRO A 334 6.58 8.03 16.98
N ARG A 335 5.28 7.74 17.04
CA ARG A 335 4.21 8.63 16.58
C ARG A 335 3.54 9.24 17.80
N GLU A 336 3.49 10.57 17.87
CA GLU A 336 2.77 11.27 18.93
C GLU A 336 1.32 10.76 19.03
N GLY A 337 0.80 10.62 20.25
CA GLY A 337 -0.54 10.04 20.51
C GLY A 337 -0.61 8.52 20.52
N THR A 338 0.44 7.79 20.11
CA THR A 338 0.43 6.31 20.17
C THR A 338 0.95 5.77 21.51
N PRO A 339 0.43 4.63 22.03
CA PRO A 339 0.94 4.03 23.26
C PRO A 339 2.45 3.72 23.23
N ALA A 340 2.99 3.27 22.11
CA ALA A 340 4.41 2.94 21.97
C ALA A 340 5.33 4.16 22.05
N ALA A 341 4.85 5.36 21.70
CA ALA A 341 5.62 6.59 21.89
C ALA A 341 5.83 6.96 23.36
N ARG A 342 5.01 6.42 24.28
CA ARG A 342 5.13 6.61 25.73
C ARG A 342 5.98 5.55 26.43
N MET A 343 6.39 4.49 25.72
CA MET A 343 7.25 3.44 26.25
C MET A 343 8.71 3.92 26.34
N PRO A 344 9.58 3.26 27.15
CA PRO A 344 11.01 3.53 27.13
C PRO A 344 11.63 3.28 25.76
N GLN A 345 12.09 4.36 25.12
CA GLN A 345 12.62 4.32 23.75
C GLN A 345 14.04 3.75 23.73
N LEU A 346 14.39 3.07 22.64
CA LEU A 346 15.75 2.65 22.37
C LEU A 346 16.57 3.78 21.72
N ASP A 347 17.89 3.68 21.85
CA ASP A 347 18.81 4.61 21.20
C ASP A 347 18.70 4.52 19.65
N ARG A 348 18.72 5.69 18.99
CA ARG A 348 18.53 5.77 17.54
C ARG A 348 19.64 5.06 16.74
N LYS A 349 20.87 5.01 17.26
CA LYS A 349 21.98 4.28 16.62
C LYS A 349 21.71 2.78 16.68
N LEU A 350 21.24 2.26 17.82
CA LEU A 350 20.87 0.85 17.97
C LEU A 350 19.72 0.46 17.02
N ILE A 351 18.67 1.30 16.91
CA ILE A 351 17.56 1.05 15.98
C ILE A 351 18.07 0.98 14.52
N LYS A 352 18.99 1.88 14.14
CA LYS A 352 19.58 1.89 12.79
C LYS A 352 20.44 0.67 12.51
N ASP A 353 21.25 0.25 13.48
CA ASP A 353 22.09 -0.94 13.40
C ASP A 353 21.26 -2.20 13.19
N ARG A 354 20.23 -2.40 14.03
CA ARG A 354 19.27 -3.50 13.92
C ARG A 354 18.54 -3.50 12.58
N ALA A 355 18.12 -2.32 12.11
CA ALA A 355 17.50 -2.20 10.80
C ALA A 355 18.45 -2.55 9.65
N ALA A 356 19.76 -2.28 9.77
CA ALA A 356 20.74 -2.69 8.77
C ALA A 356 20.90 -4.21 8.76
N ARG A 357 21.09 -4.83 9.93
CA ARG A 357 21.24 -6.30 10.06
C ARG A 357 20.03 -7.08 9.54
N LEU A 358 18.80 -6.59 9.76
CA LEU A 358 17.59 -7.18 9.17
C LEU A 358 17.54 -7.00 7.64
N ARG A 359 18.05 -5.89 7.10
CA ARG A 359 18.13 -5.71 5.63
C ARG A 359 19.14 -6.65 5.02
N ASP A 360 20.30 -6.84 5.65
CA ASP A 360 21.32 -7.77 5.18
C ASP A 360 20.76 -9.21 5.15
N ALA A 361 20.05 -9.62 6.20
CA ALA A 361 19.36 -10.92 6.24
C ALA A 361 18.26 -11.02 5.17
N GLY A 362 17.49 -9.95 4.96
CA GLY A 362 16.46 -9.87 3.91
C GLY A 362 17.05 -9.93 2.49
N GLU A 363 18.21 -9.31 2.26
CA GLU A 363 18.93 -9.35 0.99
C GLU A 363 19.48 -10.74 0.71
N ALA A 364 20.04 -11.41 1.71
CA ALA A 364 20.45 -12.81 1.58
C ALA A 364 19.27 -13.71 1.21
N ALA A 365 18.12 -13.52 1.85
CA ALA A 365 16.91 -14.29 1.56
C ALA A 365 16.35 -14.01 0.15
N LEU A 366 16.36 -12.74 -0.28
CA LEU A 366 16.00 -12.36 -1.65
C LEU A 366 16.94 -13.01 -2.67
N ASN A 367 18.25 -12.97 -2.46
CA ASN A 367 19.22 -13.59 -3.36
C ASN A 367 19.02 -15.10 -3.47
N ALA A 368 18.72 -15.78 -2.36
CA ALA A 368 18.38 -17.20 -2.36
C ALA A 368 17.07 -17.49 -3.12
N HIS A 369 16.06 -16.62 -3.00
CA HIS A 369 14.82 -16.70 -3.76
C HIS A 369 15.06 -16.55 -5.27
N LEU A 370 15.78 -15.50 -5.67
CA LEU A 370 16.09 -15.20 -7.07
C LEU A 370 16.90 -16.34 -7.73
N ALA A 371 17.87 -16.91 -7.02
CA ALA A 371 18.70 -18.01 -7.52
C ALA A 371 17.86 -19.24 -7.91
N ARG A 372 16.71 -19.47 -7.24
CA ARG A 372 15.81 -20.59 -7.59
C ARG A 372 15.15 -20.41 -8.95
N HIS A 373 15.01 -19.19 -9.46
CA HIS A 373 14.41 -18.95 -10.77
C HIS A 373 15.36 -19.16 -11.94
N VAL A 374 16.67 -19.10 -11.70
CA VAL A 374 17.69 -19.20 -12.76
C VAL A 374 17.60 -20.55 -13.47
N GLY A 375 17.61 -20.53 -14.80
CA GLY A 375 17.46 -21.70 -15.67
C GLY A 375 16.02 -22.13 -15.89
N GLN A 376 15.02 -21.39 -15.39
CA GLN A 376 13.61 -21.72 -15.58
C GLN A 376 12.91 -20.76 -16.54
N VAL A 377 11.91 -21.28 -17.25
CA VAL A 377 10.96 -20.45 -18.00
C VAL A 377 9.93 -19.88 -17.03
N ARG A 378 9.68 -18.58 -17.14
CA ARG A 378 8.76 -17.84 -16.27
C ARG A 378 7.92 -16.85 -17.06
N ARG A 379 6.64 -16.77 -16.69
CA ARG A 379 5.72 -15.77 -17.21
C ARG A 379 5.88 -14.45 -16.45
N VAL A 380 6.22 -13.39 -17.16
CA VAL A 380 6.39 -12.02 -16.63
C VAL A 380 5.27 -11.12 -17.10
N LEU A 381 4.73 -10.28 -16.22
CA LEU A 381 3.91 -9.13 -16.59
C LEU A 381 4.82 -7.92 -16.86
N ALA A 382 4.75 -7.38 -18.07
CA ALA A 382 5.53 -6.21 -18.47
C ALA A 382 5.07 -4.95 -17.73
N GLU A 383 6.01 -4.20 -17.18
CA GLU A 383 5.82 -2.87 -16.60
C GLU A 383 6.64 -1.84 -17.41
N ASN A 384 6.52 -0.56 -17.07
CA ASN A 384 7.29 0.51 -17.72
C ASN A 384 8.80 0.37 -17.51
N ASN A 385 9.57 1.02 -18.39
CA ASN A 385 11.03 1.18 -18.29
C ASN A 385 11.81 -0.15 -18.32
N GLY A 386 11.36 -1.12 -19.12
CA GLY A 386 12.04 -2.42 -19.26
C GLY A 386 12.01 -3.27 -17.98
N ALA A 387 11.09 -2.97 -17.06
CA ALA A 387 10.87 -3.75 -15.86
C ALA A 387 9.65 -4.67 -16.03
N GLY A 388 9.58 -5.72 -15.24
CA GLY A 388 8.37 -6.52 -15.11
C GLY A 388 8.32 -7.28 -13.81
N ARG A 389 7.30 -8.11 -13.67
CA ARG A 389 7.09 -8.88 -12.45
C ARG A 389 6.55 -10.27 -12.72
N LEU A 390 7.06 -11.26 -12.01
CA LEU A 390 6.51 -12.60 -11.98
C LEU A 390 5.27 -12.67 -11.08
N ALA A 391 4.48 -13.73 -11.22
CA ALA A 391 3.27 -13.93 -10.42
C ALA A 391 3.56 -14.00 -8.91
N ASP A 392 4.73 -14.50 -8.50
CA ASP A 392 5.18 -14.57 -7.11
C ASP A 392 5.75 -13.24 -6.56
N PHE A 393 5.56 -12.15 -7.30
CA PHE A 393 6.02 -10.78 -7.01
C PHE A 393 7.49 -10.47 -7.32
N THR A 394 8.26 -11.45 -7.81
CA THR A 394 9.68 -11.27 -8.17
C THR A 394 9.86 -10.26 -9.29
N GLN A 395 10.77 -9.31 -9.11
CA GLN A 395 11.08 -8.30 -10.13
C GLN A 395 11.96 -8.87 -11.23
N VAL A 396 11.66 -8.46 -12.46
CA VAL A 396 12.48 -8.69 -13.65
C VAL A 396 12.92 -7.33 -14.20
N THR A 397 14.14 -7.25 -14.70
CA THR A 397 14.70 -6.06 -15.36
C THR A 397 15.24 -6.45 -16.73
N ASP A 398 15.62 -5.44 -17.51
CA ASP A 398 16.21 -5.58 -18.84
C ASP A 398 15.25 -6.27 -19.83
N LEU A 399 13.93 -6.07 -19.64
CA LEU A 399 12.93 -6.54 -20.58
C LEU A 399 13.08 -5.81 -21.93
N PRO A 400 12.93 -6.52 -23.06
CA PRO A 400 13.04 -5.91 -24.37
C PRO A 400 12.04 -4.77 -24.58
N ALA A 401 12.50 -3.67 -25.17
CA ALA A 401 11.69 -2.45 -25.34
C ALA A 401 10.44 -2.61 -26.22
N HIS A 402 10.36 -3.69 -27.02
CA HIS A 402 9.19 -3.99 -27.84
C HIS A 402 8.09 -4.72 -27.05
N LEU A 403 8.36 -5.14 -25.82
CA LEU A 403 7.36 -5.76 -24.97
C LEU A 403 6.34 -4.70 -24.53
N GLN A 404 5.07 -4.92 -24.88
CA GLN A 404 4.01 -3.97 -24.56
C GLN A 404 3.73 -3.96 -23.05
N HIS A 405 3.62 -2.75 -22.47
CA HIS A 405 3.24 -2.57 -21.07
C HIS A 405 1.89 -3.21 -20.79
N GLY A 406 1.79 -3.96 -19.68
CA GLY A 406 0.56 -4.66 -19.29
C GLY A 406 0.38 -6.03 -19.93
N GLU A 407 1.25 -6.44 -20.86
CA GLU A 407 1.18 -7.77 -21.48
C GLU A 407 2.05 -8.80 -20.77
N PHE A 408 1.66 -10.07 -20.91
CA PHE A 408 2.44 -11.19 -20.42
C PHE A 408 3.41 -11.70 -21.48
N ALA A 409 4.61 -12.08 -21.05
CA ALA A 409 5.59 -12.78 -21.89
C ALA A 409 6.24 -13.93 -21.14
N GLU A 410 6.76 -14.91 -21.89
CA GLU A 410 7.58 -15.99 -21.36
C GLU A 410 9.06 -15.64 -21.50
N LEU A 411 9.79 -15.76 -20.40
CA LEU A 411 11.23 -15.53 -20.34
C LEU A 411 11.94 -16.75 -19.80
N GLU A 412 13.02 -17.13 -20.46
CA GLU A 412 14.05 -17.96 -19.86
C GLU A 412 14.89 -17.08 -18.92
N ILE A 413 14.85 -17.36 -17.62
CA ILE A 413 15.61 -16.60 -16.62
C ILE A 413 17.06 -17.03 -16.65
N THR A 414 17.95 -16.13 -17.07
CA THR A 414 19.38 -16.43 -17.27
C THR A 414 20.27 -16.01 -16.09
N GLY A 415 19.76 -15.18 -15.19
CA GLY A 415 20.52 -14.70 -14.04
C GLY A 415 19.80 -13.61 -13.25
N GLN A 416 20.54 -12.92 -12.40
CA GLN A 416 20.04 -11.84 -11.57
C GLN A 416 21.04 -10.67 -11.51
N ARG A 417 20.53 -9.45 -11.35
CA ARG A 417 21.30 -8.21 -11.20
C ARG A 417 20.56 -7.27 -10.25
N GLU A 418 21.28 -6.71 -9.27
CA GLU A 418 20.75 -5.70 -8.33
C GLU A 418 19.41 -6.11 -7.67
N GLY A 419 19.31 -7.35 -7.21
CA GLY A 419 18.10 -7.87 -6.55
C GLY A 419 16.91 -8.10 -7.51
N ARG A 420 17.14 -8.18 -8.82
CA ARG A 420 16.13 -8.46 -9.85
C ARG A 420 16.58 -9.58 -10.77
N LEU A 421 15.63 -10.32 -11.35
CA LEU A 421 15.91 -11.30 -12.38
C LEU A 421 16.21 -10.63 -13.72
N THR A 422 16.98 -11.33 -14.55
CA THR A 422 17.24 -11.02 -15.95
C THR A 422 16.98 -12.28 -16.78
N GLY A 423 16.54 -12.11 -18.02
CA GLY A 423 16.21 -13.24 -18.87
C GLY A 423 16.10 -12.86 -20.33
N LYS A 424 15.84 -13.86 -21.17
CA LYS A 424 15.64 -13.71 -22.61
C LYS A 424 14.21 -14.14 -22.96
N LEU A 425 13.59 -13.41 -23.89
CA LEU A 425 12.31 -13.82 -24.47
C LEU A 425 12.47 -15.14 -25.23
N ILE A 426 11.43 -15.97 -25.17
CA ILE A 426 11.32 -17.24 -25.89
C ILE A 426 10.42 -17.04 -27.12
#